data_AF-A0A522JL51-F1
#
_entry.id   AF-A0A522JL51-F1
#
_cell.length_a   1.000
_cell.length_b   1.000
_cell.length_c   1.000
_cell.angle_alpha   90.00
_cell.angle_beta   90.00
_cell.angle_gamma   90.00
#
_symmetry.space_group_name_H-M   'P 1'
#
loop_
_entity.id
_entity.type
_entity.pdbx_description
1 polymer ?
#
loop_
_entity_poly.entity_id
_entity_poly.type
_entity_poly.pdbx_seq_one_letter_code
_entity_poly.pdbx_strand_id
1 'polypeptide(L)'
;MGGYTLSDNAPLTHRNTLRVAARARLLAKVRDAAKLPELLAYPAVRSGKVLVLGEGSNVLFAGDFDGTVVAMATQGVQVEADGERARIAVAAGERWDDFVRWTLGQGFAGLENLILIPGTVGAAPIQNIGAYGTEVA
;
A
#
# COMPACT_ATOMS: atom_id res chain seq x y z
N MET A 1 0.00 -14.65 17.57
CA MET A 1 0.56 -14.49 16.21
C MET A 1 0.12 -13.13 15.68
N GLY A 2 0.76 -12.06 16.15
CA GLY A 2 0.43 -10.69 15.76
C GLY A 2 1.15 -10.31 14.47
N GLY A 3 0.56 -9.40 13.69
CA GLY A 3 1.21 -8.76 12.54
C GLY A 3 0.50 -8.96 11.18
N TYR A 4 -0.33 -9.98 11.02
CA TYR A 4 -1.27 -10.08 9.91
C TYR A 4 -2.55 -10.84 10.28
N THR A 5 -3.59 -10.73 9.45
CA THR A 5 -4.80 -11.55 9.54
C THR A 5 -5.10 -12.18 8.19
N LEU A 6 -5.63 -13.40 8.19
CA LEU A 6 -6.10 -14.09 7.00
C LEU A 6 -7.63 -14.16 6.98
N SER A 7 -8.22 -14.05 5.80
CA SER A 7 -9.67 -14.17 5.60
C SER A 7 -9.95 -14.91 4.30
N ASP A 8 -10.65 -16.04 4.38
CA ASP A 8 -11.04 -16.81 3.20
C ASP A 8 -12.17 -16.13 2.43
N ASN A 9 -12.18 -16.33 1.12
CA ASN A 9 -13.22 -15.90 0.21
C ASN A 9 -13.61 -14.43 0.44
N ALA A 10 -12.64 -13.53 0.51
CA ALA A 10 -12.84 -12.15 0.97
C ALA A 10 -13.33 -11.23 -0.16
N PRO A 11 -14.35 -10.37 0.08
CA PRO A 11 -14.79 -9.41 -0.93
C PRO A 11 -13.73 -8.32 -1.15
N LEU A 12 -13.53 -7.95 -2.41
CA LEU A 12 -12.59 -6.92 -2.86
C LEU A 12 -13.27 -5.64 -3.34
N THR A 13 -14.61 -5.57 -3.34
CA THR A 13 -15.39 -4.41 -3.82
C THR A 13 -14.99 -3.09 -3.17
N HIS A 14 -14.61 -3.11 -1.88
CA HIS A 14 -14.14 -1.93 -1.14
C HIS A 14 -12.62 -1.82 -1.06
N ARG A 15 -11.91 -2.60 -1.89
CA ARG A 15 -10.44 -2.62 -1.99
C ARG A 15 -9.95 -2.27 -3.39
N ASN A 16 -10.82 -1.69 -4.21
CA ASN A 16 -10.48 -1.06 -5.47
C ASN A 16 -11.39 0.15 -5.68
N THR A 17 -10.84 1.23 -6.24
CA THR A 17 -11.56 2.50 -6.40
C THR A 17 -12.68 2.42 -7.44
N LEU A 18 -12.56 1.51 -8.42
CA LEU A 18 -13.58 1.24 -9.43
C LEU A 18 -14.80 0.50 -8.87
N ARG A 19 -14.72 -0.02 -7.64
CA ARG A 19 -15.76 -0.83 -6.98
C ARG A 19 -16.22 -2.04 -7.78
N VAL A 20 -15.32 -2.61 -8.59
CA VAL A 20 -15.60 -3.85 -9.30
C VAL A 20 -15.81 -4.95 -8.26
N ALA A 21 -16.94 -5.65 -8.40
CA ALA A 21 -17.25 -6.80 -7.57
C ALA A 21 -16.31 -7.95 -7.94
N ALA A 22 -15.46 -8.33 -6.99
CA ALA A 22 -14.53 -9.45 -7.09
C ALA A 22 -14.27 -9.99 -5.69
N ARG A 23 -13.76 -11.22 -5.62
CA ARG A 23 -13.37 -11.89 -4.38
C ARG A 23 -11.94 -12.40 -4.49
N ALA A 24 -11.23 -12.46 -3.37
CA ALA A 24 -9.96 -13.19 -3.27
C ALA A 24 -10.22 -14.53 -2.61
N ARG A 25 -9.57 -15.60 -3.07
CA ARG A 25 -9.56 -16.88 -2.33
C ARG A 25 -9.07 -16.66 -0.90
N LEU A 26 -7.99 -15.89 -0.73
CA LEU A 26 -7.49 -15.49 0.58
C LEU A 26 -7.13 -14.00 0.59
N LEU A 27 -7.46 -13.30 1.67
CA LEU A 27 -6.99 -11.94 1.91
C LEU A 27 -6.10 -11.94 3.15
N ALA A 28 -4.85 -11.55 2.97
CA ALA A 28 -3.91 -11.28 4.05
C ALA A 28 -3.82 -9.77 4.30
N LYS A 29 -4.25 -9.28 5.47
CA LYS A 29 -4.03 -7.89 5.87
C LYS A 29 -2.78 -7.81 6.74
N VAL A 30 -1.71 -7.20 6.24
CA VAL A 30 -0.40 -7.14 6.88
C VAL A 30 -0.22 -5.80 7.58
N ARG A 31 -0.04 -5.83 8.92
CA ARG A 31 0.21 -4.66 9.77
C ARG A 31 1.67 -4.58 10.23
N ASP A 32 2.41 -5.67 10.12
CA ASP A 32 3.83 -5.77 10.44
C ASP A 32 4.58 -6.41 9.27
N ALA A 33 5.48 -5.63 8.64
CA ALA A 33 6.27 -6.10 7.51
C ALA A 33 7.24 -7.24 7.88
N ALA A 34 7.68 -7.33 9.13
CA ALA A 34 8.55 -8.41 9.60
C ALA A 34 7.86 -9.79 9.55
N LYS A 35 6.53 -9.81 9.41
CA LYS A 35 5.74 -11.04 9.25
C LYS A 35 5.53 -11.48 7.81
N LEU A 36 6.01 -10.72 6.82
CA LEU A 36 5.92 -11.12 5.41
C LEU A 36 6.61 -12.47 5.13
N PRO A 37 7.82 -12.78 5.65
CA PRO A 37 8.43 -14.09 5.42
C PRO A 37 7.57 -15.24 5.97
N GLU A 38 6.98 -15.06 7.15
CA GLU A 38 6.07 -16.03 7.77
C GLU A 38 4.81 -16.23 6.92
N LEU A 39 4.17 -15.12 6.51
CA LEU A 39 2.98 -15.14 5.66
C LEU A 39 3.26 -15.82 4.30
N LEU A 40 4.36 -15.49 3.66
CA LEU A 40 4.73 -16.04 2.35
C LEU A 40 5.13 -17.52 2.43
N ALA A 41 5.57 -17.99 3.60
CA ALA A 41 5.81 -19.40 3.86
C ALA A 41 4.53 -20.19 4.21
N TYR A 42 3.43 -19.51 4.55
CA TYR A 42 2.16 -20.15 4.91
C TYR A 42 1.67 -21.04 3.74
N PRO A 43 1.32 -22.32 3.95
CA PRO A 43 1.09 -23.27 2.85
C PRO A 43 0.07 -22.82 1.81
N ALA A 44 -1.05 -22.21 2.24
CA ALA A 44 -2.09 -21.72 1.34
C ALA A 44 -1.65 -20.49 0.52
N VAL A 45 -0.70 -19.70 1.02
CA VAL A 45 -0.13 -18.55 0.32
C VAL A 45 0.97 -19.01 -0.63
N ARG A 46 1.90 -19.82 -0.13
CA ARG A 46 3.07 -20.35 -0.87
C ARG A 46 2.69 -21.14 -2.11
N SER A 47 1.58 -21.88 -2.07
CA SER A 47 1.14 -22.74 -3.16
C SER A 47 0.30 -22.03 -4.23
N GLY A 48 -0.03 -20.74 -4.03
CA GLY A 48 -0.95 -19.99 -4.88
C GLY A 48 -0.35 -18.72 -5.47
N LYS A 49 -1.14 -18.02 -6.28
CA LYS A 49 -0.80 -16.68 -6.78
C LYS A 49 -0.86 -15.67 -5.63
N VAL A 50 0.05 -14.70 -5.64
CA VAL A 50 0.06 -13.59 -4.68
C VAL A 50 -0.10 -12.28 -5.44
N LEU A 51 -1.03 -11.44 -4.99
CA LEU A 51 -1.22 -10.07 -5.46
C LEU A 51 -1.04 -9.11 -4.28
N VAL A 52 -0.02 -8.25 -4.32
CA VAL A 52 0.13 -7.18 -3.33
C VAL A 52 -0.78 -6.01 -3.72
N LEU A 53 -1.48 -5.45 -2.73
CA LEU A 53 -2.49 -4.42 -2.94
C LEU A 53 -2.34 -3.30 -1.91
N GLY A 54 -2.25 -2.05 -2.38
CA GLY A 54 -2.47 -0.85 -1.58
C GLY A 54 -3.96 -0.56 -1.42
N GLU A 55 -4.40 0.67 -1.75
CA GLU A 55 -5.83 1.03 -1.78
C GLU A 55 -6.57 0.51 -3.04
N GLY A 56 -5.84 -0.04 -4.02
CA GLY A 56 -6.42 -0.49 -5.29
C GLY A 56 -6.90 0.66 -6.18
N SER A 57 -6.25 1.82 -6.10
CA SER A 57 -6.55 3.01 -6.90
C SER A 57 -6.17 2.88 -8.37
N ASN A 58 -5.27 1.96 -8.70
CA ASN A 58 -4.85 1.64 -10.06
C ASN A 58 -4.91 0.13 -10.34
N VAL A 59 -6.01 -0.51 -9.97
CA VAL A 59 -6.23 -1.95 -10.22
C VAL A 59 -7.61 -2.16 -10.81
N LEU A 60 -7.67 -2.95 -11.89
CA LEU A 60 -8.91 -3.45 -12.47
C LEU A 60 -8.97 -4.97 -12.27
N PHE A 61 -9.91 -5.45 -11.48
CA PHE A 61 -10.18 -6.89 -11.37
C PHE A 61 -11.01 -7.35 -12.58
N ALA A 62 -10.53 -8.38 -13.28
CA ALA A 62 -11.26 -9.00 -14.40
C ALA A 62 -12.22 -10.13 -13.95
N GLY A 63 -12.27 -10.41 -12.65
CA GLY A 63 -13.03 -11.48 -12.03
C GLY A 63 -12.47 -11.79 -10.64
N ASP A 64 -12.94 -12.88 -10.04
CA ASP A 64 -12.41 -13.36 -8.77
C ASP A 64 -10.92 -13.74 -8.90
N PHE A 65 -10.14 -13.38 -7.89
CA PHE A 65 -8.72 -13.68 -7.80
C PHE A 65 -8.52 -15.01 -7.07
N ASP A 66 -8.22 -16.07 -7.84
CA ASP A 66 -7.84 -17.39 -7.30
C ASP A 66 -6.40 -17.38 -6.76
N GLY A 67 -6.23 -16.75 -5.59
CA GLY A 67 -4.96 -16.59 -4.91
C GLY A 67 -5.08 -15.77 -3.63
N THR A 68 -3.94 -15.37 -3.10
CA THR A 68 -3.85 -14.50 -1.92
C THR A 68 -3.66 -13.05 -2.33
N VAL A 69 -4.59 -12.19 -1.93
CA VAL A 69 -4.39 -10.74 -1.95
C VAL A 69 -3.71 -10.32 -0.65
N VAL A 70 -2.54 -9.70 -0.73
CA VAL A 70 -1.79 -9.16 0.41
C VAL A 70 -2.03 -7.66 0.47
N ALA A 71 -2.92 -7.24 1.37
CA ALA A 71 -3.20 -5.83 1.63
C ALA A 71 -2.20 -5.26 2.64
N MET A 72 -1.36 -4.33 2.20
CA MET A 72 -0.40 -3.64 3.05
C MET A 72 -1.09 -2.59 3.91
N ALA A 73 -1.05 -2.76 5.22
CA ALA A 73 -1.64 -1.89 6.24
C ALA A 73 -0.61 -1.56 7.34
N THR A 74 0.68 -1.57 6.98
CA THR A 74 1.78 -1.09 7.83
C THR A 74 1.69 0.42 7.97
N GLN A 75 2.04 0.93 9.14
CA GLN A 75 1.99 2.37 9.47
C GLN A 75 3.30 2.79 10.11
N GLY A 76 3.61 4.07 10.02
CA GLY A 76 4.80 4.68 10.58
C GLY A 76 5.44 5.67 9.61
N VAL A 77 5.80 6.83 10.14
CA VAL A 77 6.58 7.87 9.46
C VAL A 77 7.71 8.25 10.41
N GLN A 78 8.95 8.23 9.93
CA GLN A 78 10.14 8.53 10.71
C GLN A 78 11.03 9.51 9.95
N VAL A 79 11.32 10.66 10.56
CA VAL A 79 12.36 11.57 10.07
C VAL A 79 13.70 11.00 10.50
N GLU A 80 14.52 10.58 9.54
CA GLU A 80 15.87 10.04 9.77
C GLU A 80 16.92 11.14 9.79
N ALA A 81 16.68 12.23 9.05
CA ALA A 81 17.52 13.42 9.02
C ALA A 81 16.69 14.65 8.67
N ASP A 82 17.00 15.78 9.29
CA ASP A 82 16.37 17.08 9.06
C ASP A 82 17.45 18.16 9.05
N GLY A 83 17.57 18.87 7.93
CA GLY A 83 18.66 19.79 7.60
C GLY A 83 18.36 20.47 6.27
N GLU A 84 19.36 20.72 5.43
CA GLU A 84 19.10 21.26 4.07
C GLU A 84 18.23 20.33 3.22
N ARG A 85 18.23 19.03 3.52
CA ARG A 85 17.35 18.01 2.93
C ARG A 85 16.83 17.10 4.03
N ALA A 86 15.51 16.94 4.10
CA ALA A 86 14.90 15.95 4.98
C ALA A 86 14.98 14.55 4.37
N ARG A 87 15.29 13.54 5.19
CA ARG A 87 15.15 12.12 4.84
C ARG A 87 14.07 11.51 5.70
N ILE A 88 13.05 10.94 5.06
CA ILE A 88 11.88 10.40 5.74
C ILE A 88 11.70 8.95 5.31
N ALA A 89 11.70 8.03 6.28
CA ALA A 89 11.28 6.66 6.09
C ALA A 89 9.78 6.55 6.40
N VAL A 90 9.03 5.91 5.51
CA VAL A 90 7.57 5.83 5.61
C VAL A 90 7.08 4.43 5.26
N ALA A 91 6.15 3.92 6.05
CA ALA A 91 5.61 2.58 5.89
C ALA A 91 4.77 2.46 4.61
N ALA A 92 4.88 1.32 3.93
CA ALA A 92 4.23 1.06 2.65
C ALA A 92 2.69 1.18 2.66
N GLY A 93 2.05 0.98 3.82
CA GLY A 93 0.59 1.08 3.99
C GLY A 93 0.07 2.47 4.34
N GLU A 94 0.94 3.47 4.55
CA GLU A 94 0.49 4.85 4.75
C GLU A 94 -0.25 5.37 3.53
N ARG A 95 -1.35 6.11 3.75
CA ARG A 95 -2.09 6.74 2.66
C ARG A 95 -1.26 7.88 2.07
N TRP A 96 -1.16 7.93 0.75
CA TRP A 96 -0.29 8.88 0.07
C TRP A 96 -0.67 10.34 0.38
N ASP A 97 -1.94 10.72 0.22
CA ASP A 97 -2.40 12.09 0.51
C ASP A 97 -2.17 12.48 1.97
N ASP A 98 -2.39 11.55 2.91
CA ASP A 98 -2.17 11.82 4.34
C ASP A 98 -0.67 12.05 4.61
N PHE A 99 0.21 11.29 3.97
CA PHE A 99 1.66 11.49 4.03
C PHE A 99 2.09 12.84 3.46
N VAL A 100 1.60 13.24 2.27
CA VAL A 100 1.91 14.55 1.68
C VAL A 100 1.43 15.69 2.59
N ARG A 101 0.21 15.60 3.14
CA ARG A 101 -0.28 16.59 4.10
C ARG A 101 0.58 16.65 5.35
N TRP A 102 1.01 15.50 5.85
CA TRP A 102 1.90 15.43 6.99
C TRP A 102 3.23 16.11 6.69
N THR A 103 3.86 15.89 5.53
CA THR A 103 5.13 16.54 5.17
C THR A 103 4.97 18.07 5.10
N LEU A 104 3.90 18.56 4.48
CA LEU A 104 3.61 20.00 4.42
C LEU A 104 3.35 20.58 5.81
N GLY A 105 2.67 19.83 6.68
CA GLY A 105 2.44 20.21 8.08
C GLY A 105 3.70 20.27 8.93
N GLN A 106 4.76 19.53 8.56
CA GLN A 106 6.09 19.65 9.17
C GLN A 106 6.92 20.81 8.58
N GLY A 107 6.43 21.50 7.55
CA GLY A 107 7.17 22.55 6.85
C GLY A 107 8.13 22.03 5.77
N PHE A 108 8.07 20.74 5.42
CA PHE A 108 8.84 20.19 4.31
C PHE A 108 8.18 20.55 2.97
N ALA A 109 9.01 20.68 1.93
CA ALA A 109 8.59 20.93 0.55
C ALA A 109 9.15 19.85 -0.39
N GLY A 110 8.50 19.68 -1.55
CA GLY A 110 8.87 18.75 -2.62
C GLY A 110 7.77 17.77 -3.03
N LEU A 111 6.72 17.59 -2.22
CA LEU A 111 5.62 16.65 -2.49
C LEU A 111 4.27 17.34 -2.78
N GLU A 112 4.19 18.66 -2.67
CA GLU A 112 2.97 19.46 -2.85
C GLU A 112 2.26 19.19 -4.18
N ASN A 113 3.01 18.98 -5.27
CA ASN A 113 2.46 18.69 -6.58
C ASN A 113 1.81 17.29 -6.65
N LEU A 114 2.09 16.42 -5.69
CA LEU A 114 1.58 15.05 -5.65
C LEU A 114 0.43 14.88 -4.65
N ILE A 115 -0.06 15.98 -4.06
CA ILE A 115 -1.21 15.96 -3.15
C ILE A 115 -2.47 15.40 -3.83
N LEU A 116 -3.36 14.80 -3.06
CA LEU A 116 -4.62 14.17 -3.49
C LEU A 116 -4.50 12.94 -4.40
N ILE A 117 -3.29 12.48 -4.76
CA ILE A 117 -3.15 11.20 -5.45
C ILE A 117 -3.62 10.05 -4.51
N PRO A 118 -4.57 9.21 -4.93
CA PRO A 118 -5.06 8.09 -4.12
C PRO A 118 -4.06 6.93 -4.13
N GLY A 119 -4.10 6.09 -3.10
CA GLY A 119 -3.20 4.96 -2.96
C GLY A 119 -2.34 5.04 -1.71
N THR A 120 -1.41 4.10 -1.61
CA THR A 120 -0.48 4.03 -0.48
C THR A 120 0.93 4.41 -0.91
N VAL A 121 1.74 4.83 0.04
CA VAL A 121 3.15 5.17 -0.16
C VAL A 121 3.94 4.03 -0.82
N GLY A 122 3.68 2.78 -0.43
CA GLY A 122 4.37 1.63 -1.03
C GLY A 122 4.01 1.39 -2.51
N ALA A 123 2.87 1.92 -2.98
CA ALA A 123 2.47 1.83 -4.38
C ALA A 123 3.04 2.97 -5.23
N ALA A 124 3.37 4.12 -4.63
CA ALA A 124 3.92 5.29 -5.32
C ALA A 124 5.12 4.98 -6.23
N PRO A 125 6.18 4.27 -5.77
CA PRO A 125 7.33 3.98 -6.62
C PRO A 125 7.05 2.96 -7.73
N ILE A 126 6.01 2.14 -7.61
CA ILE A 126 5.69 1.09 -8.60
C ILE A 126 5.30 1.69 -9.95
N GLN A 127 4.67 2.85 -9.92
CA GLN A 127 4.20 3.54 -11.13
C GLN A 127 4.92 4.86 -11.39
N ASN A 128 5.91 5.21 -10.56
CA ASN A 128 6.51 6.53 -10.53
C ASN A 128 5.44 7.62 -10.57
N ILE A 129 4.55 7.63 -9.56
CA ILE A 129 3.38 8.52 -9.57
C ILE A 129 3.81 9.96 -9.83
N GLY A 130 3.04 10.68 -10.65
CA GLY A 130 3.37 12.02 -11.08
C GLY A 130 2.14 12.86 -11.35
N ALA A 131 2.26 14.15 -11.06
CA ALA A 131 1.25 15.16 -11.32
C ALA A 131 1.90 16.54 -11.35
N TYR A 132 1.30 17.46 -12.12
CA TYR A 132 1.73 18.86 -12.22
C TYR A 132 3.24 19.05 -12.52
N GLY A 133 3.83 18.17 -13.33
CA GLY A 133 5.24 18.25 -13.73
C GLY A 133 6.25 17.71 -12.70
N THR A 134 5.78 17.04 -11.65
CA THR A 134 6.61 16.38 -10.63
C THR A 134 6.34 14.88 -10.61
N GLU A 135 7.36 14.09 -10.31
CA GLU A 135 7.31 12.63 -10.12
C GLU A 135 8.05 12.24 -8.83
N VAL A 136 7.86 11.02 -8.34
CA VAL A 136 8.49 10.51 -7.10
C VAL A 136 9.98 10.11 -7.28
N ALA A 137 10.47 10.03 -8.52
CA ALA A 137 11.81 9.53 -8.88
C ALA A 137 13.00 10.15 -8.12
#